data_AF-A0A1Q7WIA5-F1
#
_entry.id   AF-A0A1Q7WIA5-F1
#
_cell.length_a   1.000
_cell.length_b   1.000
_cell.length_c   1.000
_cell.angle_alpha   90.00
_cell.angle_beta   90.00
_cell.angle_gamma   90.00
#
_symmetry.space_group_name_H-M   'P 1'
#
loop_
_entity.id
_entity.type
_entity.pdbx_description
1 polymer ?
#
loop_
_entity_poly.entity_id
_entity_poly.type
_entity_poly.pdbx_seq_one_letter_code
_entity_poly.pdbx_strand_id
1 'polypeptide(L)'
;MLDDMPALRDAFEAYRGAAIAAGVAWPDPPDADGGPPPPLVYRLFDVDHVAEQLIWLRSQGWDPSPVLPEGGGILPWPTDAQESLDSLSFSFATPFPWRHQLPLFHFGDMVYTFVLAGDREGEIWRYEFRPDTWDSMRAATSLAALFTQWTKAIGAGVVRYGRYVHWLQVAGDVQDPFDALLVRSPDLDPFAFPISVPYAHEPLLRERQCECGVDMDSIYRPECHKELLDAIDATLASLGR
;
A
#
# COMPACT_ATOMS: atom_id res chain seq x y z
N MET A 1 9.22 -9.11 -2.10
CA MET A 1 10.64 -9.28 -2.47
C MET A 1 11.33 -7.94 -2.31
N LEU A 2 12.48 -7.90 -1.65
CA LEU A 2 13.27 -6.68 -1.56
C LEU A 2 13.85 -6.29 -2.92
N ASP A 3 13.69 -5.02 -3.28
CA ASP A 3 14.34 -4.45 -4.45
C ASP A 3 15.88 -4.35 -4.30
N ASP A 4 16.59 -4.24 -5.42
CA ASP A 4 17.93 -3.66 -5.37
C ASP A 4 17.81 -2.13 -5.16
N MET A 5 18.64 -1.53 -4.31
CA MET A 5 18.51 -0.11 -3.96
C MET A 5 18.58 0.82 -5.19
N PRO A 6 19.52 0.63 -6.14
CA PRO A 6 19.50 1.31 -7.45
C PRO A 6 18.19 1.14 -8.21
N ALA A 7 17.66 -0.08 -8.32
CA ALA A 7 16.42 -0.35 -9.06
C ALA A 7 15.21 0.39 -8.44
N LEU A 8 15.12 0.43 -7.11
CA LEU A 8 14.10 1.19 -6.41
C LEU A 8 14.22 2.70 -6.68
N ARG A 9 15.45 3.24 -6.60
CA ARG A 9 15.72 4.66 -6.86
C ARG A 9 15.34 5.04 -8.29
N ASP A 10 15.73 4.23 -9.27
CA ASP A 10 15.39 4.45 -10.67
C ASP A 10 13.88 4.43 -10.91
N ALA A 11 13.17 3.45 -10.33
CA ALA A 11 11.72 3.35 -10.45
C ALA A 11 11.00 4.54 -9.79
N PHE A 12 11.48 4.99 -8.63
CA PHE A 12 10.95 6.17 -7.94
C PHE A 12 11.20 7.46 -8.73
N GLU A 13 12.41 7.68 -9.24
CA GLU A 13 12.73 8.87 -10.05
C GLU A 13 11.96 8.87 -11.37
N ALA A 14 11.74 7.71 -11.99
CA ALA A 14 10.87 7.59 -13.15
C ALA A 14 9.42 7.97 -12.82
N TYR A 15 8.89 7.51 -11.68
CA TYR A 15 7.56 7.89 -11.20
C TYR A 15 7.47 9.39 -10.94
N ARG A 16 8.42 9.94 -10.18
CA ARG A 16 8.53 11.37 -9.89
C ARG A 16 8.53 12.20 -11.16
N GLY A 17 9.39 11.85 -12.13
CA GLY A 17 9.47 12.52 -13.42
C GLY A 17 8.16 12.47 -14.20
N ALA A 18 7.48 11.32 -14.24
CA ALA A 18 6.19 11.17 -14.89
C ALA A 18 5.09 11.98 -14.20
N ALA A 19 5.04 11.98 -12.87
CA ALA A 19 4.08 12.76 -12.08
C ALA A 19 4.26 14.26 -12.30
N ILE A 20 5.50 14.75 -12.28
CA ILE A 20 5.83 16.16 -12.58
C ILE A 20 5.40 16.51 -14.01
N ALA A 21 5.71 15.67 -14.99
CA ALA A 21 5.31 15.88 -16.38
C ALA A 21 3.79 15.89 -16.56
N ALA A 22 3.05 15.14 -15.73
CA ALA A 22 1.59 15.14 -15.70
C ALA A 22 0.98 16.40 -15.05
N GLY A 23 1.78 17.18 -14.31
CA GLY A 23 1.35 18.43 -13.67
C GLY A 23 1.37 18.41 -12.14
N VAL A 24 1.90 17.36 -11.50
CA VAL A 24 2.08 17.32 -10.05
C VAL A 24 3.16 18.31 -9.64
N ALA A 25 2.84 19.20 -8.71
CA ALA A 25 3.83 20.03 -8.04
C ALA A 25 4.58 19.15 -7.03
N TRP A 26 5.76 18.66 -7.42
CA TRP A 26 6.58 17.87 -6.52
C TRP A 26 7.35 18.81 -5.59
N PRO A 27 7.24 18.64 -4.26
CA PRO A 27 7.93 19.50 -3.30
C PRO A 27 9.44 19.37 -3.44
N ASP A 28 10.17 20.45 -3.14
CA ASP A 28 11.60 20.32 -2.89
C ASP A 28 11.80 19.37 -1.70
N PRO A 29 12.83 18.52 -1.71
CA PRO A 29 13.10 17.66 -0.56
C PRO A 29 13.24 18.57 0.67
N PRO A 30 12.44 18.39 1.73
CA PRO A 30 12.72 19.06 2.98
C PRO A 30 14.11 18.66 3.47
N ASP A 31 14.65 19.39 4.45
CA ASP A 31 15.71 18.85 5.31
C ASP A 31 15.14 17.61 6.01
N ALA A 32 15.30 16.46 5.35
CA ALA A 32 14.50 15.28 5.64
C ALA A 32 15.06 14.53 6.85
N ASP A 33 14.37 14.63 7.98
CA ASP A 33 14.51 13.68 9.09
C ASP A 33 13.70 12.42 8.78
N GLY A 34 14.05 11.71 7.70
CA GLY A 34 13.64 10.31 7.48
C GLY A 34 14.39 9.36 8.41
N GLY A 35 14.53 9.75 9.68
CA GLY A 35 15.40 9.14 10.66
C GLY A 35 15.21 7.64 10.81
N PRO A 36 16.14 6.98 11.52
CA PRO A 36 16.07 5.53 11.70
C PRO A 36 14.71 5.12 12.30
N PRO A 37 14.22 3.90 11.98
CA PRO A 37 12.97 3.42 12.52
C PRO A 37 12.99 3.49 14.06
N PRO A 38 11.99 4.10 14.71
CA PRO A 38 11.98 4.19 16.16
C PRO A 38 11.88 2.78 16.79
N PRO A 39 12.38 2.57 18.02
CA PRO A 39 12.30 1.27 18.71
C PRO A 39 10.89 0.69 18.81
N LEU A 40 9.86 1.55 18.73
CA LEU A 40 8.47 1.15 18.71
C LEU A 40 8.12 0.27 17.49
N VAL A 41 8.70 0.52 16.32
CA VAL A 41 8.45 -0.25 15.07
C VAL A 41 8.75 -1.73 15.28
N TYR A 42 9.96 -2.04 15.75
CA TYR A 42 10.39 -3.42 16.01
C TYR A 42 9.46 -4.15 16.99
N ARG A 43 9.03 -3.44 18.05
CA ARG A 43 8.11 -4.01 19.04
C ARG A 43 6.68 -4.18 18.52
N LEU A 44 6.16 -3.22 17.75
CA LEU A 44 4.81 -3.32 17.20
C LEU A 44 4.70 -4.47 16.22
N PHE A 45 5.66 -4.56 15.30
CA PHE A 45 5.59 -5.47 14.16
C PHE A 45 6.31 -6.80 14.38
N ASP A 46 6.87 -7.00 15.57
CA ASP A 46 7.53 -8.26 15.97
C ASP A 46 8.70 -8.65 15.05
N VAL A 47 9.48 -7.64 14.63
CA VAL A 47 10.62 -7.83 13.73
C VAL A 47 11.91 -7.35 14.39
N ASP A 48 13.02 -7.96 14.00
CA ASP A 48 14.36 -7.63 14.47
C ASP A 48 15.09 -6.62 13.57
N HIS A 49 14.58 -6.38 12.37
CA HIS A 49 15.12 -5.45 11.40
C HIS A 49 14.03 -4.76 10.59
N VAL A 50 14.42 -3.70 9.89
CA VAL A 50 13.61 -2.98 8.90
C VAL A 50 14.47 -2.78 7.66
N ALA A 51 13.95 -3.17 6.51
CA ALA A 51 14.67 -3.08 5.24
C ALA A 51 15.16 -1.64 4.93
N GLU A 52 16.37 -1.51 4.39
CA GLU A 52 16.98 -0.23 4.03
C GLU A 52 16.09 0.59 3.07
N GLN A 53 15.35 -0.08 2.19
CA GLN A 53 14.42 0.55 1.25
C GLN A 53 13.35 1.38 1.94
N LEU A 54 12.82 0.92 3.07
CA LEU A 54 11.84 1.67 3.82
C LEU A 54 12.46 2.91 4.46
N ILE A 55 13.67 2.79 5.01
CA ILE A 55 14.41 3.91 5.60
C ILE A 55 14.69 4.97 4.53
N TRP A 56 15.19 4.54 3.37
CA TRP A 56 15.42 5.42 2.23
C TRP A 56 14.13 6.06 1.69
N LEU A 57 13.05 5.29 1.57
CA LEU A 57 11.77 5.81 1.10
C LEU A 57 11.26 6.91 2.02
N ARG A 58 11.40 6.73 3.34
CA ARG A 58 11.05 7.73 4.37
C ARG A 58 11.90 8.99 4.26
N SER A 59 13.18 8.84 3.95
CA SER A 59 14.10 9.97 3.79
C SER A 59 13.85 10.80 2.53
N GLN A 60 12.93 10.42 1.66
CA GLN A 60 12.56 11.25 0.49
C GLN A 60 11.74 12.49 0.87
N GLY A 61 11.38 12.66 2.15
CA GLY A 61 10.81 13.91 2.65
C GLY A 61 9.46 14.23 2.03
N TRP A 62 8.54 13.27 2.12
CA TRP A 62 7.18 13.40 1.62
C TRP A 62 6.44 14.51 2.39
N ASP A 63 6.39 15.70 1.81
CA ASP A 63 5.48 16.78 2.20
C ASP A 63 4.02 16.26 2.14
N PRO A 64 3.07 16.76 2.96
CA PRO A 64 1.63 16.49 2.83
C PRO A 64 1.01 16.79 1.45
N SER A 65 1.78 17.24 0.47
CA SER A 65 1.35 17.41 -0.91
C SER A 65 0.90 16.06 -1.53
N PRO A 66 -0.25 16.03 -2.25
CA PRO A 66 -0.84 14.81 -2.79
C PRO A 66 -0.10 14.34 -4.06
N VAL A 67 1.09 13.79 -3.88
CA VAL A 67 1.97 13.35 -4.96
C VAL A 67 1.76 11.90 -5.39
N LEU A 68 0.98 11.12 -4.64
CA LEU A 68 0.61 9.74 -4.98
C LEU A 68 -0.72 9.70 -5.74
N PRO A 69 -1.03 8.59 -6.45
CA PRO A 69 -2.35 8.41 -7.07
C PRO A 69 -3.49 8.57 -6.06
N GLU A 70 -4.65 9.02 -6.53
CA GLU A 70 -5.84 9.32 -5.72
C GLU A 70 -5.58 10.21 -4.50
N GLY A 71 -4.59 11.09 -4.60
CA GLY A 71 -4.22 12.01 -3.54
C GLY A 71 -3.70 11.31 -2.28
N GLY A 72 -3.18 10.08 -2.43
CA GLY A 72 -2.64 9.31 -1.32
C GLY A 72 -1.46 9.99 -0.64
N GLY A 73 -1.24 9.58 0.61
CA GLY A 73 -0.12 10.01 1.42
C GLY A 73 0.71 8.82 1.89
N ILE A 74 1.96 9.10 2.26
CA ILE A 74 2.77 8.15 3.03
C ILE A 74 2.44 8.31 4.52
N LEU A 75 2.15 7.22 5.21
CA LEU A 75 1.87 7.22 6.66
C LEU A 75 3.19 7.26 7.41
N PRO A 76 3.50 8.20 8.32
CA PRO A 76 4.82 8.33 8.96
C PRO A 76 5.26 7.08 9.76
N TRP A 77 6.47 7.09 10.32
CA TRP A 77 6.84 6.07 11.32
C TRP A 77 5.81 6.08 12.47
N PRO A 78 5.34 4.91 12.93
CA PRO A 78 4.44 4.80 14.07
C PRO A 78 4.89 5.59 15.28
N THR A 79 4.05 6.52 15.72
CA THR A 79 4.17 7.23 17.00
C THR A 79 3.14 6.74 18.02
N ASP A 80 2.06 6.13 17.55
CA ASP A 80 0.96 5.59 18.36
C ASP A 80 0.73 4.11 18.01
N ALA A 81 0.67 3.28 19.05
CA ALA A 81 0.49 1.83 18.91
C ALA A 81 -0.93 1.46 18.48
N GLN A 82 -1.93 2.17 19.00
CA GLN A 82 -3.34 1.91 18.73
C GLN A 82 -3.65 2.14 17.25
N GLU A 83 -3.35 3.33 16.74
CA GLU A 83 -3.58 3.70 15.35
C GLU A 83 -2.88 2.75 14.36
N SER A 84 -1.65 2.36 14.70
CA SER A 84 -0.83 1.48 13.84
C SER A 84 -1.38 0.06 13.79
N LEU A 85 -1.84 -0.49 14.91
CA LEU A 85 -2.38 -1.86 14.96
C LEU A 85 -3.84 -1.90 14.48
N ASP A 86 -4.64 -0.86 14.71
CA ASP A 86 -6.00 -0.74 14.18
C ASP A 86 -6.00 -0.76 12.65
N SER A 87 -5.02 -0.12 12.02
CA SER A 87 -4.82 -0.17 10.57
C SER A 87 -4.57 -1.59 10.03
N LEU A 88 -4.14 -2.52 10.89
CA LEU A 88 -3.89 -3.93 10.55
C LEU A 88 -5.08 -4.84 10.83
N SER A 89 -6.20 -4.35 11.34
CA SER A 89 -7.43 -5.14 11.51
C SER A 89 -7.95 -5.75 10.20
N PHE A 90 -7.59 -5.16 9.06
CA PHE A 90 -7.95 -5.63 7.72
C PHE A 90 -6.92 -6.57 7.09
N SER A 91 -5.81 -6.83 7.79
CA SER A 91 -4.77 -7.77 7.34
C SER A 91 -5.11 -9.23 7.64
N PHE A 92 -6.35 -9.57 7.32
CA PHE A 92 -6.95 -10.84 7.59
C PHE A 92 -6.62 -11.86 6.50
N ALA A 93 -6.50 -13.14 6.89
CA ALA A 93 -6.21 -14.26 5.99
C ALA A 93 -4.90 -14.13 5.17
N THR A 94 -3.98 -13.25 5.55
CA THR A 94 -2.71 -13.10 4.84
C THR A 94 -1.79 -14.31 5.04
N PRO A 95 -0.90 -14.60 4.09
CA PRO A 95 0.05 -15.73 4.16
C PRO A 95 1.24 -15.50 5.10
N PHE A 96 1.17 -14.51 5.99
CA PHE A 96 2.23 -14.14 6.92
C PHE A 96 1.60 -13.59 8.20
N PRO A 97 2.34 -13.54 9.32
CA PRO A 97 1.83 -12.98 10.57
C PRO A 97 1.35 -11.54 10.37
N TRP A 98 0.17 -11.21 10.87
CA TRP A 98 -0.45 -9.88 10.70
C TRP A 98 0.44 -8.74 11.23
N ARG A 99 1.29 -9.01 12.24
CA ARG A 99 2.26 -8.04 12.77
C ARG A 99 3.45 -7.81 11.84
N HIS A 100 3.79 -8.72 10.93
CA HIS A 100 4.97 -8.60 10.06
C HIS A 100 4.75 -7.64 8.87
N GLN A 101 4.00 -6.55 9.05
CA GLN A 101 3.78 -5.58 8.01
C GLN A 101 3.58 -4.17 8.57
N LEU A 102 4.11 -3.19 7.84
CA LEU A 102 4.04 -1.78 8.19
C LEU A 102 3.02 -1.08 7.29
N PRO A 103 1.99 -0.39 7.83
CA PRO A 103 1.21 0.59 7.10
C PRO A 103 2.12 1.64 6.44
N LEU A 104 2.07 1.72 5.11
CA LEU A 104 2.99 2.52 4.32
C LEU A 104 2.30 3.68 3.61
N PHE A 105 1.26 3.40 2.83
CA PHE A 105 0.50 4.43 2.13
C PHE A 105 -0.97 4.39 2.54
N HIS A 106 -1.60 5.57 2.60
CA HIS A 106 -3.02 5.72 2.86
C HIS A 106 -3.70 6.42 1.69
N PHE A 107 -4.81 5.86 1.23
CA PHE A 107 -5.60 6.34 0.11
C PHE A 107 -7.09 6.28 0.46
N GLY A 108 -7.68 7.37 0.97
CA GLY A 108 -9.12 7.40 1.26
C GLY A 108 -9.61 6.25 2.15
N ASP A 109 -10.18 5.22 1.56
CA ASP A 109 -10.66 3.98 2.18
C ASP A 109 -9.70 2.79 2.03
N MET A 110 -8.42 3.00 1.74
CA MET A 110 -7.43 1.95 1.58
C MET A 110 -6.12 2.24 2.29
N VAL A 111 -5.47 1.18 2.76
CA VAL A 111 -4.07 1.22 3.21
C VAL A 111 -3.25 0.21 2.44
N TYR A 112 -2.05 0.62 2.08
CA TYR A 112 -1.04 -0.26 1.51
C TYR A 112 0.01 -0.52 2.58
N THR A 113 0.37 -1.78 2.79
CA THR A 113 1.39 -2.19 3.75
C THR A 113 2.63 -2.74 3.04
N PHE A 114 3.77 -2.64 3.71
CA PHE A 114 5.01 -3.30 3.32
C PHE A 114 5.25 -4.49 4.23
N VAL A 115 5.46 -5.69 3.66
CA VAL A 115 5.79 -6.89 4.45
C VAL A 115 7.23 -6.81 4.95
N LEU A 116 7.42 -6.94 6.26
CA LEU A 116 8.67 -6.68 6.95
C LEU A 116 9.55 -7.91 7.17
N ALA A 117 9.03 -9.12 6.99
CA ALA A 117 9.78 -10.34 7.30
C ALA A 117 9.27 -11.58 6.55
N GLY A 118 10.11 -12.63 6.54
CA GLY A 118 9.81 -13.92 5.94
C GLY A 118 9.96 -13.92 4.41
N ASP A 119 9.46 -14.98 3.77
CA ASP A 119 9.63 -15.21 2.32
C ASP A 119 8.99 -14.14 1.42
N ARG A 120 8.16 -13.28 2.02
CA ARG A 120 7.41 -12.21 1.34
C ARG A 120 7.91 -10.81 1.68
N GLU A 121 9.00 -10.69 2.42
CA GLU A 121 9.58 -9.39 2.76
C GLU A 121 9.74 -8.50 1.51
N GLY A 122 9.26 -7.26 1.61
CA GLY A 122 9.23 -6.29 0.52
C GLY A 122 8.01 -6.32 -0.37
N GLU A 123 7.12 -7.30 -0.27
CA GLU A 123 5.84 -7.25 -0.98
C GLU A 123 4.98 -6.08 -0.48
N ILE A 124 4.24 -5.46 -1.41
CA ILE A 124 3.25 -4.44 -1.09
C ILE A 124 1.86 -5.06 -1.13
N TRP A 125 1.17 -5.00 -0.01
CA TRP A 125 -0.18 -5.48 0.16
C TRP A 125 -1.14 -4.31 0.29
N ARG A 126 -2.41 -4.52 -0.04
CA ARG A 126 -3.46 -3.51 0.09
C ARG A 126 -4.67 -4.08 0.80
N TYR A 127 -5.32 -3.21 1.55
CA TYR A 127 -6.53 -3.50 2.32
C TYR A 127 -7.52 -2.36 2.12
N GLU A 128 -8.78 -2.71 1.90
CA GLU A 128 -9.88 -1.76 1.74
C GLU A 128 -10.75 -1.76 3.00
N PHE A 129 -11.02 -0.56 3.53
CA PHE A 129 -11.71 -0.29 4.79
C PHE A 129 -13.22 -0.17 4.63
N ARG A 130 -13.83 -1.01 3.79
CA ARG A 130 -15.27 -1.02 3.62
C ARG A 130 -15.93 -2.11 4.48
N PRO A 131 -17.10 -1.81 5.08
CA PRO A 131 -17.90 -2.84 5.71
C PRO A 131 -18.13 -3.98 4.72
N ASP A 132 -17.96 -5.22 5.19
CA ASP A 132 -18.30 -6.45 4.47
C ASP A 132 -17.41 -6.79 3.24
N THR A 133 -16.29 -6.10 3.01
CA THR A 133 -15.32 -6.44 1.94
C THR A 133 -13.99 -6.88 2.55
N TRP A 134 -13.60 -8.14 2.34
CA TRP A 134 -12.32 -8.67 2.81
C TRP A 134 -11.41 -8.88 1.60
N ASP A 135 -10.84 -7.76 1.15
CA ASP A 135 -10.12 -7.67 -0.12
C ASP A 135 -8.60 -7.62 0.11
N SER A 136 -8.14 -8.36 1.12
CA SER A 136 -6.72 -8.53 1.43
C SER A 136 -6.02 -9.16 0.22
N MET A 137 -5.09 -8.43 -0.40
CA MET A 137 -4.36 -8.89 -1.57
C MET A 137 -3.05 -8.15 -1.77
N ARG A 138 -2.14 -8.76 -2.55
CA ARG A 138 -0.91 -8.12 -2.98
C ARG A 138 -1.19 -7.09 -4.07
N ALA A 139 -0.76 -5.85 -3.86
CA ALA A 139 -0.80 -4.78 -4.85
C ALA A 139 0.42 -4.82 -5.79
N ALA A 140 1.59 -5.17 -5.25
CA ALA A 140 2.83 -5.30 -6.03
C ALA A 140 3.82 -6.24 -5.35
N THR A 141 4.72 -6.83 -6.14
CA THR A 141 5.78 -7.73 -5.63
C THR A 141 6.90 -6.99 -4.89
N SER A 142 7.03 -5.68 -5.12
CA SER A 142 8.02 -4.80 -4.51
C SER A 142 7.64 -3.32 -4.67
N LEU A 143 8.37 -2.41 -4.02
CA LEU A 143 8.18 -0.96 -4.17
C LEU A 143 8.50 -0.48 -5.59
N ALA A 144 9.60 -0.97 -6.17
CA ALA A 144 9.98 -0.61 -7.53
C ALA A 144 8.92 -1.06 -8.54
N ALA A 145 8.34 -2.25 -8.35
CA ALA A 145 7.25 -2.74 -9.17
C ALA A 145 6.00 -1.85 -9.07
N LEU A 146 5.65 -1.40 -7.85
CA LEU A 146 4.54 -0.48 -7.63
C LEU A 146 4.74 0.86 -8.35
N PHE A 147 5.88 1.52 -8.14
CA PHE A 147 6.21 2.79 -8.82
C PHE A 147 6.25 2.62 -10.34
N THR A 148 6.72 1.47 -10.83
CA THR A 148 6.71 1.15 -12.26
C THR A 148 5.29 1.06 -12.82
N GLN A 149 4.34 0.43 -12.11
CA GLN A 149 2.94 0.37 -12.52
C GLN A 149 2.33 1.78 -12.62
N TRP A 150 2.54 2.61 -11.59
CA TRP A 150 2.04 3.98 -11.59
C TRP A 150 2.66 4.83 -12.71
N THR A 151 3.97 4.71 -12.94
CA THR A 151 4.69 5.39 -14.04
C THR A 151 4.11 5.02 -15.40
N LYS A 152 3.94 3.71 -15.66
CA LYS A 152 3.37 3.22 -16.91
C LYS A 152 1.94 3.74 -17.11
N ALA A 153 1.13 3.80 -16.06
CA ALA A 153 -0.24 4.28 -16.13
C ALA A 153 -0.34 5.77 -16.46
N ILE A 154 0.59 6.58 -15.95
CA ILE A 154 0.71 7.99 -16.33
C ILE A 154 1.09 8.10 -17.81
N GLY A 155 2.09 7.33 -18.25
CA GLY A 155 2.54 7.30 -19.65
C GLY A 155 1.45 6.83 -20.63
N ALA A 156 0.62 5.86 -20.22
CA ALA A 156 -0.54 5.40 -20.97
C ALA A 156 -1.72 6.39 -20.92
N GLY A 157 -1.64 7.43 -20.09
CA GLY A 157 -2.69 8.39 -19.87
C GLY A 157 -3.94 7.80 -19.23
N VAL A 158 -3.83 6.70 -18.47
CA VAL A 158 -4.93 6.20 -17.64
C VAL A 158 -4.91 6.89 -16.28
N VAL A 159 -3.73 7.19 -15.74
CA VAL A 159 -3.58 8.09 -14.59
C VAL A 159 -3.30 9.50 -15.11
N ARG A 160 -4.07 10.49 -14.66
CA ARG A 160 -3.94 11.89 -15.13
C ARG A 160 -4.08 12.86 -13.97
N TYR A 161 -3.42 14.01 -14.09
CA TYR A 161 -3.62 15.09 -13.13
C TYR A 161 -5.01 15.71 -13.28
N GLY A 162 -5.81 15.62 -12.22
CA GLY A 162 -7.13 16.23 -12.13
C GLY A 162 -7.01 17.70 -11.77
N ARG A 163 -7.38 18.60 -12.68
CA ARG A 163 -7.24 20.06 -12.48
C ARG A 163 -8.11 20.65 -11.36
N TYR A 164 -9.18 19.96 -10.99
CA TYR A 164 -10.12 20.39 -9.94
C TYR A 164 -9.74 19.86 -8.57
N VAL A 165 -9.21 18.63 -8.53
CA VAL A 165 -8.82 17.95 -7.28
C VAL A 165 -7.35 18.20 -6.93
N HIS A 166 -6.54 18.62 -7.90
CA HIS A 166 -5.11 18.92 -7.75
C HIS A 166 -4.22 17.71 -7.40
N TRP A 167 -4.64 16.50 -7.78
CA TRP A 167 -3.86 15.26 -7.64
C TRP A 167 -4.02 14.34 -8.86
N LEU A 168 -3.25 13.25 -8.90
CA LEU A 168 -3.33 12.22 -9.93
C LEU A 168 -4.57 11.33 -9.73
N GLN A 169 -5.44 11.24 -10.72
CA GLN A 169 -6.64 10.40 -10.71
C GLN A 169 -6.46 9.19 -11.64
N VAL A 170 -6.80 8.01 -11.16
CA VAL A 170 -6.89 6.76 -11.89
C VAL A 170 -8.19 6.77 -12.69
N ALA A 171 -8.06 6.74 -14.01
CA ALA A 171 -9.17 6.79 -14.97
C ALA A 171 -10.10 8.03 -14.89
N GLY A 172 -9.78 9.04 -14.07
CA GLY A 172 -10.45 10.35 -14.07
C GLY A 172 -11.94 10.27 -13.75
N ASP A 173 -12.78 10.86 -14.59
CA ASP A 173 -14.24 10.98 -14.39
C ASP A 173 -15.05 9.73 -14.81
N VAL A 174 -14.39 8.60 -15.03
CA VAL A 174 -15.08 7.36 -15.45
C VAL A 174 -15.75 6.74 -14.23
N GLN A 175 -17.00 6.29 -14.42
CA GLN A 175 -17.80 5.68 -13.35
C GLN A 175 -17.15 4.44 -12.73
N ASP A 176 -16.42 3.66 -13.53
CA ASP A 176 -15.69 2.48 -13.08
C ASP A 176 -14.20 2.57 -13.51
N PRO A 177 -13.30 3.00 -12.61
CA PRO A 177 -11.88 3.13 -12.92
C PRO A 177 -11.19 1.78 -13.10
N PHE A 178 -11.72 0.70 -12.53
CA PHE A 178 -11.15 -0.63 -12.64
C PHE A 178 -11.37 -1.20 -14.04
N ASP A 179 -12.59 -1.09 -14.57
CA ASP A 179 -12.91 -1.41 -15.97
C ASP A 179 -12.05 -0.61 -16.94
N ALA A 180 -11.85 0.69 -16.66
CA ALA A 180 -11.05 1.55 -17.51
C ALA A 180 -9.58 1.10 -17.57
N LEU A 181 -9.00 0.64 -16.46
CA LEU A 181 -7.65 0.06 -16.45
C LEU A 181 -7.59 -1.21 -17.29
N LEU A 182 -8.51 -2.16 -17.05
CA LEU A 182 -8.56 -3.43 -17.78
C LEU A 182 -8.70 -3.23 -19.30
N VAL A 183 -9.57 -2.32 -19.73
CA VAL A 183 -9.86 -2.11 -21.15
C VAL A 183 -8.81 -1.26 -21.85
N ARG A 184 -8.36 -0.17 -21.21
CA ARG A 184 -7.48 0.82 -21.86
C ARG A 184 -5.99 0.48 -21.72
N SER A 185 -5.63 -0.38 -20.78
CA SER A 185 -4.23 -0.70 -20.50
C SER A 185 -4.10 -2.12 -19.92
N PRO A 186 -4.34 -3.15 -20.74
CA PRO A 186 -4.32 -4.55 -20.30
C PRO A 186 -2.94 -5.03 -19.81
N ASP A 187 -1.87 -4.29 -20.11
CA ASP A 187 -0.51 -4.58 -19.64
C ASP A 187 -0.22 -4.03 -18.22
N LEU A 188 -1.17 -3.29 -17.63
CA LEU A 188 -1.10 -2.81 -16.25
C LEU A 188 -1.76 -3.81 -15.31
N ASP A 189 -1.21 -3.91 -14.11
CA ASP A 189 -1.84 -4.67 -13.04
C ASP A 189 -2.88 -3.79 -12.33
N PRO A 190 -4.20 -4.04 -12.47
CA PRO A 190 -5.21 -3.16 -11.91
C PRO A 190 -5.18 -3.14 -10.37
N PHE A 191 -4.65 -4.18 -9.71
CA PHE A 191 -4.56 -4.25 -8.26
C PHE A 191 -3.46 -3.35 -7.66
N ALA A 192 -2.54 -2.85 -8.50
CA ALA A 192 -1.51 -1.90 -8.08
C ALA A 192 -2.07 -0.50 -7.78
N PHE A 193 -3.31 -0.20 -8.20
CA PHE A 193 -3.91 1.12 -8.09
C PHE A 193 -4.87 1.22 -6.90
N PRO A 194 -4.89 2.35 -6.18
CA PRO A 194 -5.72 2.55 -4.99
C PRO A 194 -7.18 2.83 -5.36
N ILE A 195 -7.81 1.86 -6.01
CA ILE A 195 -9.21 1.88 -6.44
C ILE A 195 -9.90 0.59 -6.01
N SER A 196 -11.19 0.66 -5.68
CA SER A 196 -11.96 -0.53 -5.30
C SER A 196 -12.08 -1.51 -6.45
N VAL A 197 -12.14 -2.80 -6.11
CA VAL A 197 -12.50 -3.83 -7.09
C VAL A 197 -14.02 -3.90 -7.16
N PRO A 198 -14.65 -3.61 -8.30
CA PRO A 198 -16.10 -3.72 -8.44
C PRO A 198 -16.54 -5.17 -8.22
N TYR A 199 -17.74 -5.36 -7.66
CA TYR A 199 -18.31 -6.70 -7.43
C TYR A 199 -18.33 -7.58 -8.69
N ALA A 200 -18.52 -6.98 -9.86
CA ALA A 200 -18.48 -7.68 -11.15
C ALA A 200 -17.13 -8.39 -11.43
N HIS A 201 -16.06 -7.95 -10.78
CA HIS A 201 -14.70 -8.49 -10.90
C HIS A 201 -14.27 -9.31 -9.68
N GLU A 202 -15.20 -9.74 -8.83
CA GLU A 202 -14.92 -10.66 -7.72
C GLU A 202 -14.10 -11.89 -8.17
N PRO A 203 -14.38 -12.55 -9.32
CA PRO A 203 -13.55 -13.67 -9.77
C PRO A 203 -12.07 -13.34 -9.95
N LEU A 204 -11.74 -12.15 -10.46
CA LEU A 204 -10.34 -11.69 -10.63
C LEU A 204 -9.68 -11.43 -9.28
N LEU A 205 -10.42 -10.84 -8.34
CA LEU A 205 -9.95 -10.68 -6.96
C LEU A 205 -9.64 -12.04 -6.32
N ARG A 206 -10.54 -13.03 -6.46
CA ARG A 206 -10.33 -14.36 -5.89
C ARG A 206 -9.14 -15.08 -6.53
N GLU A 207 -8.97 -14.96 -7.84
CA GLU A 207 -7.79 -15.48 -8.54
C GLU A 207 -6.51 -14.87 -7.95
N ARG A 208 -6.48 -13.54 -7.79
CA ARG A 208 -5.34 -12.85 -7.18
C ARG A 208 -5.08 -13.30 -5.74
N GLN A 209 -6.12 -13.45 -4.92
CA GLN A 209 -6.00 -13.90 -3.54
C GLN A 209 -5.42 -15.31 -3.45
N CYS A 210 -5.92 -16.24 -4.26
CA CYS A 210 -5.38 -17.60 -4.38
C CYS A 210 -3.91 -17.60 -4.82
N GLU A 211 -3.57 -16.84 -5.88
CA GLU A 211 -2.20 -16.68 -6.38
C GLU A 211 -1.27 -16.15 -5.28
N CYS A 212 -1.77 -15.20 -4.50
CA CYS A 212 -1.03 -14.58 -3.41
C CYS A 212 -1.01 -15.45 -2.15
N GLY A 213 -1.68 -16.60 -2.11
CA GLY A 213 -1.68 -17.50 -0.95
C GLY A 213 -2.53 -17.04 0.23
N VAL A 214 -3.51 -16.17 -0.02
CA VAL A 214 -4.52 -15.79 0.99
C VAL A 214 -5.28 -17.04 1.43
N ASP A 215 -5.53 -17.16 2.72
CA ASP A 215 -6.31 -18.26 3.28
C ASP A 215 -7.80 -18.07 2.94
N MET A 216 -8.19 -18.66 1.82
CA MET A 216 -9.56 -18.60 1.30
C MET A 216 -10.57 -19.32 2.19
N ASP A 217 -10.15 -20.23 3.08
CA ASP A 217 -11.07 -20.85 4.05
C ASP A 217 -11.38 -19.90 5.20
N SER A 218 -10.39 -19.10 5.60
CA SER A 218 -10.53 -18.09 6.65
C SER A 218 -11.26 -16.84 6.14
N ILE A 219 -11.04 -16.41 4.89
CA ILE A 219 -11.61 -15.17 4.32
C ILE A 219 -13.15 -15.12 4.24
N TYR A 220 -13.85 -16.20 4.59
CA TYR A 220 -15.32 -16.22 4.68
C TYR A 220 -15.85 -16.48 6.10
N ARG A 221 -14.97 -16.48 7.11
CA ARG A 221 -15.28 -16.81 8.51
C ARG A 221 -15.15 -15.59 9.42
N PRO A 222 -16.27 -14.98 9.85
CA PRO A 222 -16.25 -13.82 10.76
C PRO A 222 -15.55 -14.10 12.08
N GLU A 223 -15.53 -15.35 12.51
CA GLU A 223 -14.85 -15.79 13.73
C GLU A 223 -13.33 -15.57 13.63
N CYS A 224 -12.75 -15.85 12.47
CA CYS A 224 -11.32 -15.67 12.25
C CYS A 224 -10.93 -14.18 12.20
N HIS A 225 -11.81 -13.30 11.69
CA HIS A 225 -11.59 -11.85 11.81
C HIS A 225 -11.67 -11.40 13.27
N LYS A 226 -12.63 -11.93 14.05
CA LYS A 226 -12.70 -11.65 15.48
C LYS A 226 -11.44 -12.10 16.23
N GLU A 227 -10.88 -13.25 15.91
CA GLU A 227 -9.61 -13.72 16.50
C GLU A 227 -8.46 -12.74 16.23
N LEU A 228 -8.41 -12.12 15.05
CA LEU A 228 -7.44 -11.06 14.74
C LEU A 228 -7.67 -9.82 15.63
N LEU A 229 -8.91 -9.36 15.78
CA LEU A 229 -9.24 -8.23 16.65
C LEU A 229 -8.87 -8.51 18.11
N ASP A 230 -9.21 -9.69 18.63
CA ASP A 230 -8.85 -10.11 19.99
C ASP A 230 -7.32 -10.17 20.17
N ALA A 231 -6.58 -10.59 19.13
CA ALA A 231 -5.11 -10.60 19.14
C ALA A 231 -4.50 -9.19 19.11
N ILE A 232 -5.11 -8.25 18.39
CA ILE A 232 -4.73 -6.83 18.39
C ILE A 232 -4.92 -6.24 19.79
N ASP A 233 -6.10 -6.42 20.39
CA ASP A 233 -6.41 -5.95 21.74
C ASP A 233 -5.43 -6.52 22.79
N ALA A 234 -5.14 -7.81 22.72
CA ALA A 234 -4.16 -8.45 23.61
C ALA A 234 -2.75 -7.88 23.42
N THR A 235 -2.36 -7.60 22.17
CA THR A 235 -1.05 -7.00 21.84
C THR A 235 -0.96 -5.58 22.39
N LEU A 236 -1.98 -4.74 22.18
CA LEU A 236 -2.07 -3.39 22.71
C LEU A 236 -1.96 -3.38 24.24
N ALA A 237 -2.68 -4.28 24.92
CA ALA A 237 -2.61 -4.43 26.37
C ALA A 237 -1.20 -4.84 26.85
N SER A 238 -0.45 -5.59 26.05
CA SER A 238 0.93 -5.98 26.35
C SER A 238 1.94 -4.84 26.15
N LEU A 239 1.66 -3.93 25.21
CA LEU A 239 2.53 -2.79 24.87
C LEU A 239 2.29 -1.55 25.76
N GLY A 240 1.09 -1.43 26.34
CA GLY A 240 0.71 -0.37 27.28
C GLY A 240 1.23 -0.57 28.72
N ARG A 241 2.16 -1.52 28.94
CA ARG A 241 2.82 -1.79 30.22
C ARG A 241 4.31 -1.52 30.18
#